data_AF-A0A7S3C8L8-F1
#
_entry.id   AF-A0A7S3C8L8-F1
#
_cell.length_a   1.000
_cell.length_b   1.000
_cell.length_c   1.000
_cell.angle_alpha   90.00
_cell.angle_beta   90.00
_cell.angle_gamma   90.00
#
_symmetry.space_group_name_H-M   'P 1'
#
loop_
_entity.id
_entity.type
_entity.pdbx_description
1 polymer ?
#
loop_
_entity_poly.entity_id
_entity_poly.type
_entity_poly.pdbx_seq_one_letter_code
_entity_poly.pdbx_strand_id
1 'polypeptide(L)'
;REVPDVFQLFSRCGVSTMLFAASWFLTLYASSFPLVLSCRLVDVMLAEGTPRVLVRVAVSILRACRAELVLCSDTEEIMSYLQTKCYTWTHDQLRVIVNDAAAEAEEEEEE
;
A
#
# COMPACT_ATOMS: atom_id res chain seq x y z
N ARG A 1 -9.56 -2.48 7.70
CA ARG A 1 -9.13 -3.71 8.46
C ARG A 1 -7.61 -3.84 8.61
N GLU A 2 -7.11 -4.16 9.81
CA GLU A 2 -5.67 -4.30 10.14
C GLU A 2 -5.03 -5.62 9.62
N VAL A 3 -3.69 -5.65 9.49
CA VAL A 3 -2.90 -6.81 8.97
C VAL A 3 -1.86 -7.28 10.02
N PRO A 4 -2.30 -7.97 11.07
CA PRO A 4 -1.45 -8.24 12.25
C PRO A 4 -0.27 -9.17 11.98
N ASP A 5 -0.39 -10.08 11.03
CA ASP A 5 0.67 -11.02 10.68
C ASP A 5 1.83 -10.37 9.91
N VAL A 6 1.53 -9.42 9.02
CA VAL A 6 2.56 -8.59 8.36
C VAL A 6 3.29 -7.73 9.38
N PHE A 7 2.56 -7.17 10.36
CA PHE A 7 3.18 -6.44 11.46
C PHE A 7 4.15 -7.30 12.30
N GLN A 8 3.74 -8.53 12.65
CA GLN A 8 4.60 -9.48 13.35
C GLN A 8 5.83 -9.88 12.54
N LEU A 9 5.68 -10.10 11.23
CA LEU A 9 6.80 -10.36 10.32
C LEU A 9 7.79 -9.20 10.34
N PHE A 10 7.32 -7.96 10.14
CA PHE A 10 8.18 -6.78 10.13
C PHE A 10 8.90 -6.60 11.47
N SER A 11 8.20 -6.83 12.58
CA SER A 11 8.79 -6.77 13.92
C SER A 11 9.88 -7.83 14.11
N ARG A 12 9.65 -9.05 13.63
CA ARG A 12 10.61 -10.16 13.72
C ARG A 12 11.85 -9.93 12.87
N CYS A 13 11.68 -9.40 11.66
CA CYS A 13 12.78 -9.14 10.73
C CYS A 13 13.47 -7.79 10.97
N GLY A 14 12.96 -6.96 11.89
CA GLY A 14 13.49 -5.63 12.19
C GLY A 14 13.21 -4.58 11.10
N VAL A 15 12.17 -4.80 10.29
CA VAL A 15 11.79 -3.90 9.20
C VAL A 15 11.09 -2.67 9.76
N SER A 16 11.70 -1.50 9.63
CA SER A 16 11.01 -0.23 9.84
C SER A 16 10.13 0.08 8.63
N THR A 17 8.84 0.32 8.85
CA THR A 17 7.89 0.71 7.79
C THR A 17 8.31 1.99 7.08
N MET A 18 9.07 2.87 7.74
CA MET A 18 9.62 4.09 7.15
C MET A 18 10.54 3.81 5.95
N LEU A 19 11.20 2.64 5.89
CA LEU A 19 12.15 2.28 4.82
C LEU A 19 11.48 2.23 3.44
N PHE A 20 10.23 1.80 3.36
CA PHE A 20 9.47 1.77 2.09
C PHE A 20 8.37 2.83 2.05
N ALA A 21 7.68 3.08 3.17
CA ALA A 21 6.48 3.93 3.18
C ALA A 21 6.80 5.41 2.97
N ALA A 22 8.00 5.87 3.36
CA ALA A 22 8.41 7.26 3.12
C ALA A 22 8.40 7.60 1.62
N SER A 23 8.93 6.71 0.78
CA SER A 23 8.90 6.87 -0.67
C SER A 23 7.47 6.86 -1.21
N TRP A 24 6.59 6.00 -0.70
CA TRP A 24 5.20 5.94 -1.14
C TRP A 24 4.45 7.24 -0.81
N PHE A 25 4.56 7.74 0.41
CA PHE A 25 3.79 8.91 0.83
C PHE A 25 4.36 10.23 0.29
N LEU A 26 5.68 10.40 0.30
CA LEU A 26 6.30 11.65 -0.17
C LEU A 26 6.18 11.85 -1.69
N THR A 27 6.08 10.75 -2.45
CA THR A 27 5.97 10.80 -3.91
C THR A 27 4.57 10.51 -4.42
N LEU A 28 3.59 10.38 -3.52
CA LEU A 28 2.23 9.94 -3.85
C LEU A 28 2.24 8.69 -4.74
N TYR A 29 3.07 7.71 -4.37
CA TYR A 29 3.28 6.42 -5.03
C TYR A 29 3.99 6.49 -6.40
N ALA A 30 4.31 7.67 -6.92
CA ALA A 30 4.80 7.83 -8.30
C ALA A 30 6.21 7.27 -8.52
N SER A 31 7.03 7.16 -7.46
CA SER A 31 8.37 6.58 -7.58
C SER A 31 8.34 5.05 -7.73
N SER A 32 7.36 4.38 -7.13
CA SER A 32 7.38 2.92 -6.90
C SER A 32 6.25 2.17 -7.61
N PHE A 33 5.34 2.91 -8.23
CA PHE A 33 4.17 2.39 -8.93
C PHE A 33 3.98 3.12 -10.26
N PRO A 34 3.26 2.53 -11.22
CA PRO A 34 2.89 3.21 -12.46
C PRO A 34 2.18 4.55 -12.17
N LEU A 35 2.58 5.61 -12.88
CA LEU A 35 2.08 6.98 -12.69
C LEU A 35 0.54 7.09 -12.67
N VAL A 36 -0.14 6.22 -13.41
CA VAL A 36 -1.60 6.15 -13.43
C VAL A 36 -2.21 5.92 -12.05
N LEU A 37 -1.56 5.15 -11.17
CA LEU A 37 -2.00 4.98 -9.78
C LEU A 37 -1.97 6.32 -9.05
N SER A 38 -0.84 7.02 -9.12
CA SER A 38 -0.65 8.32 -8.46
C SER A 38 -1.67 9.35 -8.90
N CYS A 39 -1.98 9.42 -10.19
CA CYS A 39 -3.04 10.30 -10.69
C CYS A 39 -4.40 9.96 -10.08
N ARG A 40 -4.77 8.66 -10.02
CA ARG A 40 -6.03 8.23 -9.41
C ARG A 40 -6.10 8.50 -7.91
N LEU A 41 -4.99 8.33 -7.20
CA LEU A 41 -4.92 8.67 -5.77
C LEU A 41 -5.11 10.15 -5.54
N VAL A 42 -4.56 11.00 -6.40
CA VAL A 42 -4.79 12.45 -6.34
C VAL A 42 -6.25 12.78 -6.61
N ASP A 43 -6.88 12.16 -7.60
CA ASP A 43 -8.31 12.37 -7.90
C ASP A 43 -9.18 12.02 -6.67
N VAL A 44 -8.96 10.86 -6.04
CA VAL A 44 -9.71 10.41 -4.86
C VAL A 44 -9.41 11.30 -3.65
N MET A 45 -8.15 11.64 -3.42
CA MET A 45 -7.75 12.55 -2.32
C MET A 45 -8.42 13.92 -2.45
N LEU A 46 -8.55 14.44 -3.66
CA LEU A 46 -9.25 15.70 -3.93
C LEU A 46 -10.76 15.57 -3.74
N ALA A 47 -11.35 14.43 -4.13
CA ALA A 47 -12.77 14.16 -3.95
C ALA A 47 -13.17 13.99 -2.48
N GLU A 48 -12.37 13.25 -1.69
CA GLU A 48 -12.57 13.07 -0.25
C GLU A 48 -12.16 14.28 0.58
N GLY A 49 -11.29 15.14 0.04
CA GLY A 49 -10.73 16.30 0.75
C GLY A 49 -9.74 15.93 1.87
N THR A 50 -9.32 14.67 1.98
CA THR A 50 -8.36 14.20 2.99
C THR A 50 -7.30 13.28 2.41
N PRO A 51 -6.07 13.25 2.97
CA PRO A 51 -5.01 12.35 2.50
C PRO A 51 -5.15 10.91 3.04
N ARG A 52 -6.25 10.57 3.73
CA ARG A 52 -6.44 9.25 4.37
C ARG A 52 -6.40 8.10 3.36
N VAL A 53 -6.86 8.34 2.13
CA VAL A 53 -6.77 7.37 1.02
C VAL A 53 -5.35 6.85 0.81
N LEU A 54 -4.32 7.67 1.00
CA LEU A 54 -2.93 7.24 0.84
C LEU A 54 -2.60 6.13 1.85
N VAL A 55 -3.00 6.29 3.11
CA VAL A 55 -2.75 5.28 4.15
C VAL A 55 -3.59 4.03 3.89
N ARG A 56 -4.88 4.17 3.54
CA ARG A 56 -5.75 3.03 3.22
C ARG A 56 -5.22 2.22 2.04
N VAL A 57 -4.65 2.88 1.04
CA VAL A 57 -4.00 2.23 -0.11
C VAL A 57 -2.71 1.54 0.32
N ALA A 58 -1.85 2.14 1.15
CA ALA A 58 -0.68 1.43 1.70
C ALA A 58 -1.08 0.12 2.41
N VAL A 59 -2.14 0.15 3.23
CA VAL A 59 -2.61 -1.06 3.93
C VAL A 59 -3.17 -2.07 2.93
N SER A 60 -3.95 -1.65 1.94
CA SER A 60 -4.49 -2.52 0.89
C SER A 60 -3.39 -3.20 0.07
N ILE A 61 -2.33 -2.48 -0.25
CA ILE A 61 -1.11 -3.01 -0.90
C ILE A 61 -0.46 -4.09 -0.04
N LEU A 62 -0.28 -3.83 1.27
CA LEU A 62 0.29 -4.82 2.19
C LEU A 62 -0.60 -6.06 2.32
N ARG A 63 -1.93 -5.92 2.29
CA ARG A 63 -2.88 -7.05 2.25
C ARG A 63 -2.72 -7.87 0.98
N ALA A 64 -2.65 -7.22 -0.19
CA ALA A 64 -2.45 -7.90 -1.46
C ALA A 64 -1.12 -8.66 -1.52
N CYS A 65 -0.09 -8.11 -0.88
CA CYS A 65 1.25 -8.71 -0.80
C CYS A 65 1.40 -9.75 0.31
N ARG A 66 0.45 -9.86 1.24
CA ARG A 66 0.52 -10.66 2.47
C ARG A 66 0.99 -12.10 2.23
N ALA A 67 0.38 -12.79 1.27
CA ALA A 67 0.63 -14.21 1.03
C ALA A 67 2.08 -14.52 0.66
N GLU A 68 2.78 -13.59 0.02
CA GLU A 68 4.17 -13.75 -0.37
C GLU A 68 5.12 -13.12 0.66
N LEU A 69 4.73 -12.00 1.28
CA LEU A 69 5.52 -11.37 2.34
C LEU A 69 5.80 -12.33 3.49
N VAL A 70 4.83 -13.15 3.89
CA VAL A 70 5.02 -14.13 4.99
C VAL A 70 6.06 -15.21 4.67
N LEU A 71 6.45 -15.38 3.41
CA LEU A 71 7.51 -16.31 2.98
C LEU A 71 8.90 -15.68 3.07
N CYS A 72 9.00 -14.36 3.19
CA CYS A 72 10.28 -13.67 3.30
C CYS A 72 10.92 -13.88 4.68
N SER A 73 12.25 -13.95 4.69
CA SER A 73 13.05 -14.32 5.86
C SER A 73 13.71 -13.12 6.53
N ASP A 74 14.05 -12.09 5.75
CA ASP A 74 14.82 -10.93 6.21
C ASP A 74 14.34 -9.60 5.61
N THR A 75 14.95 -8.51 6.10
CA THR A 75 14.61 -7.14 5.65
C THR A 75 14.94 -6.91 4.17
N GLU A 76 16.01 -7.49 3.64
CA GLU A 76 16.43 -7.27 2.26
C GLU A 76 15.46 -7.92 1.28
N GLU A 77 15.04 -9.14 1.57
CA GLU A 77 14.05 -9.88 0.79
C GLU A 77 12.69 -9.16 0.79
N ILE A 78 12.24 -8.68 1.96
CA ILE A 78 10.99 -7.91 2.09
C ILE A 78 11.05 -6.62 1.26
N MET A 79 12.13 -5.86 1.37
CA MET A 79 12.29 -4.59 0.66
C MET A 79 12.40 -4.80 -0.85
N SER A 80 13.17 -5.81 -1.28
CA SER A 80 13.29 -6.19 -2.69
C SER A 80 11.97 -6.66 -3.27
N TYR A 81 11.21 -7.47 -2.53
CA TYR A 81 9.88 -7.91 -2.93
C TYR A 81 8.91 -6.72 -3.08
N LEU A 82 8.83 -5.84 -2.09
CA LEU A 82 7.94 -4.67 -2.15
C LEU A 82 8.33 -3.73 -3.29
N GLN A 83 9.61 -3.54 -3.58
CA GLN A 83 10.01 -2.73 -4.72
C GLN A 83 9.64 -3.41 -6.03
N THR A 84 10.03 -4.67 -6.22
CA THR A 84 9.88 -5.37 -7.50
C THR A 84 8.42 -5.67 -7.82
N LYS A 85 7.65 -6.22 -6.87
CA LYS A 85 6.27 -6.64 -7.10
C LYS A 85 5.38 -5.45 -7.47
N CYS A 86 5.55 -4.31 -6.79
CA CYS A 86 4.74 -3.12 -7.01
C CYS A 86 4.84 -2.56 -8.43
N TYR A 87 6.00 -2.67 -9.09
CA TYR A 87 6.15 -2.28 -10.50
C TYR A 87 5.49 -3.26 -11.48
N THR A 88 5.26 -4.51 -11.08
CA THR A 88 4.67 -5.53 -11.97
C THR A 88 3.14 -5.47 -12.05
N TRP A 89 2.49 -4.68 -11.20
CA TRP A 89 1.04 -4.63 -11.14
C TRP A 89 0.43 -3.94 -12.35
N THR A 90 -0.59 -4.60 -12.89
CA THR A 90 -1.37 -4.10 -14.02
C THR A 90 -2.33 -3.00 -13.58
N HIS A 91 -2.78 -2.19 -14.54
CA HIS A 91 -3.77 -1.14 -14.30
C HIS A 91 -5.04 -1.66 -13.61
N ASP A 92 -5.51 -2.86 -13.95
CA ASP A 92 -6.71 -3.44 -13.36
C ASP A 92 -6.49 -3.87 -11.90
N GLN A 93 -5.32 -4.45 -11.57
CA GLN A 93 -4.97 -4.77 -10.18
C GLN A 93 -4.89 -3.50 -9.32
N LEU A 94 -4.27 -2.45 -9.85
CA LEU A 94 -4.17 -1.16 -9.17
C LEU A 94 -5.53 -0.52 -8.96
N ARG A 95 -6.44 -0.62 -9.93
CA ARG A 95 -7.83 -0.16 -9.78
C ARG A 95 -8.56 -0.88 -8.67
N VAL A 96 -8.43 -2.20 -8.58
CA VAL A 96 -9.05 -2.98 -7.49
C VAL A 96 -8.54 -2.50 -6.14
N ILE A 97 -7.21 -2.36 -5.98
CA ILE A 97 -6.61 -1.87 -4.73
C ILE A 97 -7.15 -0.49 -4.32
N VAL A 98 -7.25 0.45 -5.27
CA VAL A 98 -7.77 1.80 -4.97
C VAL A 98 -9.25 1.77 -4.63
N ASN A 99 -10.06 0.97 -5.34
CA ASN A 99 -11.48 0.87 -5.08
C ASN A 99 -11.77 0.22 -3.73
N ASP A 100 -11.05 -0.85 -3.38
CA ASP A 100 -11.16 -1.50 -2.07
C ASP A 100 -10.80 -0.52 -0.96
N ALA A 101 -9.75 0.27 -1.14
CA ALA A 101 -9.34 1.30 -0.19
C ALA A 101 -10.31 2.49 -0.10
N ALA A 102 -11.05 2.80 -1.18
CA ALA A 102 -12.07 3.85 -1.19
C ALA A 102 -13.36 3.38 -0.51
N ALA A 103 -13.76 2.12 -0.69
CA ALA A 103 -14.91 1.54 0.00
C ALA A 103 -14.75 1.55 1.53
N GLU A 104 -13.51 1.35 2.03
CA GLU A 104 -13.20 1.50 3.47
C GLU A 104 -13.45 2.92 4.00
N ALA A 105 -13.48 3.96 3.15
CA ALA A 105 -13.79 5.32 3.57
C ALA A 105 -15.29 5.51 3.84
N GLU A 106 -16.13 4.89 3.00
CA GLU A 106 -17.60 4.98 3.12
C GLU A 106 -18.07 4.28 4.41
N GLU A 107 -17.46 3.14 4.77
CA GLU A 107 -17.72 2.45 6.04
C GLU A 107 -17.36 3.30 7.28
N GLU A 108 -16.30 4.11 7.21
CA GLU A 108 -15.88 5.02 8.31
C GLU A 108 -16.83 6.23 8.51
N GLU A 109 -17.58 6.64 7.48
CA GLU A 109 -18.54 7.75 7.56
C GLU A 109 -19.93 7.31 8.06
N GLU A 110 -20.26 6.03 7.95
CA GLU A 110 -21.52 5.45 8.41
C GLU A 110 -21.51 5.02 9.90
N GLU A 111 -20.33 4.94 10.54
CA GLU A 111 -20.13 4.67 11.99
C GLU A 111 -20.09 5.96 12.84
#